data_AF-A0A7Y9ZHL1-F1
#
_entry.id   AF-A0A7Y9ZHL1-F1
#
_cell.length_a   1.000
_cell.length_b   1.000
_cell.length_c   1.000
_cell.angle_alpha   90.00
_cell.angle_beta   90.00
_cell.angle_gamma   90.00
#
_symmetry.space_group_name_H-M   'P 1'
#
loop_
_entity.id
_entity.type
_entity.pdbx_description
1 polymer ?
#
loop_
_entity_poly.entity_id
_entity_poly.type
_entity_poly.pdbx_seq_one_letter_code
_entity_poly.pdbx_strand_id
1 'polypeptide(L)'
;MHRCTSRSNGAHPMTSPTTRLALQIAGRGRLEGHPPGEVDGVRFEGRFVIYALADAQGPLFGEDVSLFDAGAVAEHGRGPQSAHLVAMRSGFLLEGFVTGDDTIEGTTIGRSSSQTRLRIYYDAAPDGSRRFDDRKAFMAGELVATYRAEEYFQMDSRAGVFDTRVNYTLIESKPFEHAGVTVDFAELAPVMVELSHGHNPEPDPSPEDIPMEEPFLAGGPGVFADHFPVGGAIIASS
;
A
#
# COMPACT_ATOMS: atom_id res chain seq x y z
N MET A 1 3.21 54.95 45.39
CA MET A 1 2.19 55.27 44.36
C MET A 1 2.54 54.52 43.08
N HIS A 2 1.52 53.92 42.48
CA HIS A 2 1.39 53.43 41.09
C HIS A 2 2.02 52.09 40.63
N ARG A 3 1.15 51.40 39.86
CA ARG A 3 1.18 50.04 39.29
C ARG A 3 1.55 50.07 37.81
N CYS A 4 1.87 48.87 37.28
CA CYS A 4 1.61 48.35 35.91
C CYS A 4 2.36 49.04 34.74
N THR A 5 2.83 48.38 33.69
CA THR A 5 2.28 47.26 32.90
C THR A 5 3.37 46.38 32.25
N SER A 6 2.95 45.19 31.83
CA SER A 6 3.63 44.16 31.03
C SER A 6 4.05 44.60 29.61
N ARG A 7 5.06 43.91 29.05
CA ARG A 7 5.02 43.40 27.67
C ARG A 7 5.66 42.02 27.57
N SER A 8 4.86 41.11 27.02
CA SER A 8 5.21 39.81 26.48
C SER A 8 6.01 39.94 25.17
N ASN A 9 6.56 38.80 24.73
CA ASN A 9 6.95 38.39 23.37
C ASN A 9 8.47 38.06 23.28
N GLY A 10 8.91 36.90 22.81
CA GLY A 10 8.20 35.87 22.06
C GLY A 10 8.48 34.48 22.63
N ALA A 11 7.40 33.71 22.79
CA ALA A 11 7.51 32.28 22.59
C ALA A 11 8.02 32.08 21.15
N HIS A 12 9.19 31.45 21.00
CA HIS A 12 9.48 30.79 19.74
C HIS A 12 8.32 29.83 19.49
N PRO A 13 7.62 29.90 18.35
CA PRO A 13 6.85 28.74 17.92
C PRO A 13 7.87 27.62 17.80
N MET A 14 7.77 26.59 18.64
CA MET A 14 8.31 25.31 18.29
C MET A 14 7.55 24.91 17.04
N THR A 15 8.14 25.16 15.87
CA THR A 15 7.80 24.43 14.68
C THR A 15 7.93 22.96 15.06
N SER A 16 6.80 22.24 15.09
CA SER A 16 6.80 20.80 15.30
C SER A 16 7.89 20.20 14.39
N PRO A 17 8.73 19.28 14.91
CA PRO A 17 9.53 18.46 14.02
C PRO A 17 8.56 17.85 13.01
N THR A 18 8.82 18.07 11.73
CA THR A 18 8.16 17.38 10.63
C THR A 18 8.45 15.89 10.82
N THR A 19 7.60 15.18 11.54
CA THR A 19 7.83 13.77 11.88
C THR A 19 7.72 12.97 10.60
N ARG A 20 8.86 12.52 10.08
CA ARG A 20 8.91 11.62 8.93
C ARG A 20 8.65 10.21 9.46
N LEU A 21 7.47 9.67 9.20
CA LEU A 21 7.15 8.27 9.46
C LEU A 21 7.62 7.42 8.28
N ALA A 22 8.30 6.31 8.54
CA ALA A 22 8.59 5.27 7.57
C ALA A 22 7.73 4.04 7.89
N LEU A 23 6.99 3.55 6.89
CA LEU A 23 6.27 2.29 6.94
C LEU A 23 6.96 1.30 6.00
N GLN A 24 7.37 0.17 6.53
CA GLN A 24 7.92 -0.91 5.71
C GLN A 24 6.79 -1.85 5.28
N ILE A 25 6.71 -2.12 3.98
CA ILE A 25 5.67 -2.95 3.39
C ILE A 25 6.25 -4.09 2.55
N ALA A 26 5.49 -5.18 2.52
CA ALA A 26 5.66 -6.26 1.57
C ALA A 26 4.29 -6.89 1.34
N GLY A 27 4.10 -7.44 0.15
CA GLY A 27 2.78 -7.89 -0.25
C GLY A 27 2.75 -8.58 -1.59
N ARG A 28 1.54 -8.70 -2.10
CA ARG A 28 1.24 -9.24 -3.43
C ARG A 28 0.41 -8.24 -4.21
N GLY A 29 0.82 -7.98 -5.44
CA GLY A 29 -0.02 -7.33 -6.44
C GLY A 29 -0.88 -8.36 -7.16
N ARG A 30 -2.07 -7.92 -7.57
CA ARG A 30 -2.98 -8.62 -8.48
C ARG A 30 -3.39 -7.66 -9.58
N LEU A 31 -3.17 -8.04 -10.83
CA LEU A 31 -3.74 -7.34 -11.99
C LEU A 31 -4.94 -8.12 -12.51
N GLU A 32 -5.98 -7.43 -12.96
CA GLU A 32 -7.17 -8.01 -13.57
C GLU A 32 -7.53 -7.17 -14.81
N GLY A 33 -7.30 -7.73 -16.00
CA GLY A 33 -7.76 -7.12 -17.26
C GLY A 33 -9.27 -7.30 -17.40
N HIS A 34 -10.03 -6.27 -17.78
CA HIS A 34 -11.45 -6.38 -18.08
C HIS A 34 -11.71 -6.28 -19.58
N PRO A 35 -12.82 -6.83 -20.10
CA PRO A 35 -13.19 -6.68 -21.49
C PRO A 35 -13.42 -5.20 -21.84
N PRO A 36 -13.10 -4.77 -23.08
CA PRO A 36 -13.40 -3.42 -23.53
C PRO A 36 -14.89 -3.08 -23.36
N GLY A 37 -15.20 -1.93 -22.74
CA GLY A 37 -16.58 -1.42 -22.59
C GLY A 37 -17.24 -1.67 -21.23
N GLU A 38 -16.63 -2.46 -20.34
CA GLU A 38 -17.07 -2.56 -18.94
C GLU A 38 -16.30 -1.59 -18.02
N VAL A 39 -15.00 -1.41 -18.28
CA VAL A 39 -14.16 -0.39 -17.64
C VAL A 39 -13.04 0.05 -18.59
N ASP A 40 -12.75 1.35 -18.66
CA ASP A 40 -11.60 1.86 -19.42
C ASP A 40 -10.30 1.60 -18.62
N GLY A 41 -9.61 0.49 -18.89
CA GLY A 41 -8.27 0.18 -18.33
C GLY A 41 -8.14 -1.20 -17.68
N VAL A 42 -6.94 -1.49 -17.15
CA VAL A 42 -6.66 -2.72 -16.38
C VAL A 42 -6.88 -2.45 -14.90
N ARG A 43 -7.78 -3.20 -14.25
CA ARG A 43 -7.96 -3.08 -12.80
C ARG A 43 -6.76 -3.67 -12.09
N PHE A 44 -6.36 -3.08 -10.98
CA PHE A 44 -5.34 -3.66 -10.13
C PHE A 44 -5.74 -3.61 -8.66
N GLU A 45 -5.23 -4.56 -7.89
CA GLU A 45 -5.32 -4.60 -6.45
C GLU A 45 -3.98 -5.04 -5.85
N GLY A 46 -3.38 -4.25 -4.97
CA GLY A 46 -2.24 -4.64 -4.15
C GLY A 46 -2.69 -4.93 -2.73
N ARG A 47 -2.19 -6.01 -2.14
CA ARG A 47 -2.46 -6.43 -0.76
C ARG A 47 -1.14 -6.50 -0.02
N PHE A 48 -0.98 -5.70 1.02
CA PHE A 48 0.30 -5.47 1.71
C PHE A 48 0.15 -5.68 3.21
N VAL A 49 1.20 -6.23 3.82
CA VAL A 49 1.40 -6.19 5.27
C VAL A 49 2.27 -5.00 5.61
N ILE A 50 2.00 -4.35 6.74
CA ILE A 50 2.85 -3.29 7.28
C ILE A 50 3.61 -3.88 8.47
N TYR A 51 4.94 -3.94 8.35
CA TYR A 51 5.80 -4.66 9.30
C TYR A 51 6.32 -3.79 10.44
N ALA A 52 6.51 -2.50 10.14
CA ALA A 52 7.03 -1.53 11.07
C ALA A 52 6.47 -0.14 10.76
N LEU A 53 6.26 0.64 11.81
CA LEU A 53 6.03 2.08 11.78
C LEU A 53 7.15 2.71 12.61
N ALA A 54 8.00 3.53 12.00
CA ALA A 54 9.10 4.21 12.68
C ALA A 54 9.14 5.69 12.36
N ASP A 55 9.37 6.53 13.36
CA ASP A 55 9.61 7.96 13.20
C ASP A 55 11.11 8.30 13.33
N ALA A 56 11.42 9.59 13.49
CA ALA A 56 12.80 10.03 13.66
C ALA A 56 13.43 9.59 15.01
N GLN A 57 12.61 9.16 15.96
CA GLN A 57 12.99 8.73 17.31
C GLN A 57 13.09 7.20 17.41
N GLY A 58 12.44 6.47 16.50
CA GLY A 58 12.55 5.02 16.35
C GLY A 58 11.20 4.35 16.06
N PRO A 59 11.10 3.03 16.23
CA PRO A 59 9.85 2.31 16.06
C PRO A 59 8.77 2.75 17.06
N LEU A 60 7.58 3.10 16.58
CA LEU A 60 6.48 3.60 17.42
C LEU A 60 5.94 2.54 18.38
N PHE A 61 6.02 1.25 18.00
CA PHE A 61 5.44 0.14 18.76
C PHE A 61 6.50 -0.84 19.30
N GLY A 62 7.77 -0.43 19.34
CA GLY A 62 8.90 -1.32 19.68
C GLY A 62 9.48 -2.01 18.45
N GLU A 63 10.42 -2.95 18.65
CA GLU A 63 11.24 -3.58 17.59
C GLU A 63 10.47 -3.93 16.30
N ASP A 64 11.15 -3.83 15.15
CA ASP A 64 10.63 -4.06 13.80
C ASP A 64 10.06 -5.48 13.61
N VAL A 65 8.85 -5.70 14.12
CA VAL A 65 7.98 -6.89 14.12
C VAL A 65 6.82 -6.73 15.12
N SER A 66 6.78 -5.66 15.91
CA SER A 66 5.72 -5.35 16.88
C SER A 66 4.31 -5.35 16.30
N LEU A 67 4.18 -5.09 14.99
CA LEU A 67 2.91 -5.18 14.26
C LEU A 67 2.48 -6.62 13.95
N PHE A 68 3.12 -7.63 14.54
CA PHE A 68 2.69 -9.02 14.47
C PHE A 68 2.31 -9.58 15.84
N ASP A 69 1.19 -10.29 15.89
CA ASP A 69 0.79 -11.03 17.09
C ASP A 69 1.73 -12.22 17.32
N ALA A 70 2.37 -12.28 18.49
CA ALA A 70 3.37 -13.29 18.78
C ALA A 70 2.80 -14.72 18.83
N GLY A 71 1.57 -14.89 19.29
CA GLY A 71 0.89 -16.18 19.34
C GLY A 71 0.57 -16.68 17.94
N ALA A 72 -0.04 -15.83 17.12
CA ALA A 72 -0.37 -16.13 15.73
C ALA A 72 0.90 -16.37 14.89
N VAL A 73 2.00 -15.66 15.15
CA VAL A 73 3.28 -15.92 14.47
C VAL A 73 3.83 -17.30 14.87
N ALA A 74 3.74 -17.68 16.15
CA ALA A 74 4.19 -18.99 16.60
C ALA A 74 3.39 -20.14 15.97
N GLU A 75 2.09 -19.93 15.75
CA GLU A 75 1.19 -20.95 15.19
C GLU A 75 1.21 -21.01 13.65
N HIS A 76 1.26 -19.86 12.99
CA HIS A 76 1.01 -19.76 11.54
C HIS A 76 2.16 -19.16 10.74
N GLY A 77 3.21 -18.66 11.40
CA GLY A 77 4.33 -17.95 10.79
C GLY A 77 4.01 -16.49 10.44
N ARG A 78 5.07 -15.70 10.17
CA ARG A 78 4.93 -14.28 9.81
C ARG A 78 4.22 -14.11 8.46
N GLY A 79 3.31 -13.16 8.37
CA GLY A 79 2.52 -12.89 7.16
C GLY A 79 1.22 -12.16 7.51
N PRO A 80 0.30 -11.99 6.54
CA PRO A 80 -0.95 -11.27 6.76
C PRO A 80 -1.80 -11.92 7.86
N GLN A 81 -1.71 -13.24 8.00
CA GLN A 81 -2.37 -14.03 9.05
C GLN A 81 -2.09 -13.57 10.48
N SER A 82 -0.93 -12.95 10.72
CA SER A 82 -0.48 -12.55 12.06
C SER A 82 -0.29 -11.04 12.18
N ALA A 83 -0.55 -10.29 11.11
CA ALA A 83 -0.30 -8.85 11.07
C ALA A 83 -1.47 -8.08 11.69
N HIS A 84 -1.15 -7.13 12.57
CA HIS A 84 -2.10 -6.15 13.12
C HIS A 84 -2.51 -5.13 12.06
N LEU A 85 -1.60 -4.70 11.18
CA LEU A 85 -1.88 -3.74 10.12
C LEU A 85 -1.66 -4.34 8.73
N VAL A 86 -2.68 -4.19 7.88
CA VAL A 86 -2.61 -4.55 6.45
C VAL A 86 -3.15 -3.41 5.60
N ALA A 87 -2.70 -3.32 4.36
CA ALA A 87 -3.14 -2.31 3.42
C ALA A 87 -3.62 -2.93 2.10
N MET A 88 -4.68 -2.38 1.53
CA MET A 88 -5.21 -2.75 0.22
C MET A 88 -5.20 -1.53 -0.70
N ARG A 89 -4.39 -1.56 -1.76
CA ARG A 89 -4.42 -0.59 -2.85
C ARG A 89 -5.32 -1.12 -3.96
N SER A 90 -6.24 -0.32 -4.48
CA SER A 90 -7.12 -0.72 -5.59
C SER A 90 -7.28 0.43 -6.57
N GLY A 91 -7.18 0.18 -7.87
CA GLY A 91 -7.32 1.21 -8.89
C GLY A 91 -7.43 0.66 -10.30
N PHE A 92 -7.20 1.56 -11.27
CA PHE A 92 -7.17 1.26 -12.71
C PHE A 92 -5.90 1.82 -13.32
N LEU A 93 -5.22 1.05 -14.16
CA LEU A 93 -4.15 1.53 -15.03
C LEU A 93 -4.79 2.17 -16.26
N LEU A 94 -4.48 3.45 -16.51
CA LEU A 94 -5.15 4.22 -17.57
C LEU A 94 -4.36 4.24 -18.88
N GLU A 95 -3.05 4.40 -18.79
CA GLU A 95 -2.19 4.53 -19.97
C GLU A 95 -0.78 4.06 -19.66
N GLY A 96 -0.15 3.45 -20.67
CA GLY A 96 1.24 3.04 -20.66
C GLY A 96 1.87 3.38 -22.01
N PHE A 97 3.09 3.91 -21.99
CA PHE A 97 3.88 4.19 -23.19
C PHE A 97 5.18 3.40 -23.13
N VAL A 98 5.55 2.79 -24.24
CA VAL A 98 6.84 2.11 -24.39
C VAL A 98 7.86 3.17 -24.81
N THR A 99 8.97 3.28 -24.08
CA THR A 99 10.02 4.26 -24.36
C THR A 99 10.99 3.86 -25.47
N GLY A 100 10.83 2.65 -26.00
CA GLY A 100 11.67 2.06 -27.03
C GLY A 100 11.23 2.39 -28.45
N ASP A 101 12.08 2.02 -29.41
CA ASP A 101 11.82 2.10 -30.84
C ASP A 101 12.27 0.80 -31.54
N ASP A 102 12.25 0.78 -32.87
CA ASP A 102 12.64 -0.38 -33.68
C ASP A 102 14.12 -0.80 -33.51
N THR A 103 14.93 0.02 -32.84
CA THR A 103 16.37 -0.17 -32.64
C THR A 103 16.77 -0.30 -31.17
N ILE A 104 15.95 0.21 -30.24
CA ILE A 104 16.20 0.20 -28.80
C ILE A 104 14.97 -0.36 -28.09
N GLU A 105 15.15 -1.48 -27.41
CA GLU A 105 14.14 -2.00 -26.50
C GLU A 105 13.99 -1.05 -25.29
N GLY A 106 12.76 -0.61 -25.02
CA GLY A 106 12.47 0.35 -23.96
C GLY A 106 11.70 -0.24 -22.80
N THR A 107 11.32 0.63 -21.86
CA THR A 107 10.52 0.30 -20.69
C THR A 107 9.09 0.76 -20.88
N THR A 108 8.13 0.10 -20.23
CA THR A 108 6.77 0.62 -20.15
C THR A 108 6.68 1.61 -19.01
N ILE A 109 6.27 2.85 -19.28
CA ILE A 109 5.96 3.84 -18.25
C ILE A 109 4.45 4.06 -18.25
N GLY A 110 3.82 4.00 -17.08
CA GLY A 110 2.39 4.23 -16.97
C GLY A 110 1.96 4.94 -15.71
N ARG A 111 0.67 5.25 -15.65
CA ARG A 111 0.03 5.84 -14.47
C ARG A 111 -1.32 5.22 -14.16
N SER A 112 -1.70 5.27 -12.88
CA SER A 112 -3.04 4.88 -12.46
C SER A 112 -4.05 6.03 -12.52
N SER A 113 -5.32 5.67 -12.39
CA SER A 113 -6.44 6.57 -12.26
C SER A 113 -6.36 7.40 -10.97
N SER A 114 -6.88 8.64 -11.01
CA SER A 114 -7.08 9.48 -9.82
C SER A 114 -8.09 8.89 -8.82
N GLN A 115 -8.80 7.84 -9.23
CA GLN A 115 -9.69 7.07 -8.38
C GLN A 115 -9.00 5.94 -7.61
N THR A 116 -7.69 5.71 -7.82
CA THR A 116 -6.94 4.73 -7.03
C THR A 116 -7.00 5.09 -5.55
N ARG A 117 -7.18 4.06 -4.71
CA ARG A 117 -7.28 4.19 -3.25
C ARG A 117 -6.36 3.22 -2.55
N LEU A 118 -5.73 3.66 -1.48
CA LEU A 118 -5.12 2.79 -0.47
C LEU A 118 -6.02 2.80 0.77
N ARG A 119 -6.30 1.63 1.32
CA ARG A 119 -7.09 1.43 2.54
C ARG A 119 -6.27 0.65 3.55
N ILE A 120 -6.15 1.15 4.77
CA ILE A 120 -5.39 0.50 5.86
C ILE A 120 -6.38 -0.07 6.87
N TYR A 121 -6.21 -1.34 7.20
CA TYR A 121 -7.05 -2.08 8.13
C TYR A 121 -6.24 -2.50 9.36
N TYR A 122 -6.85 -2.39 10.54
CA TYR A 122 -6.28 -2.75 11.83
C TYR A 122 -7.02 -3.96 12.45
N ASP A 123 -6.28 -4.96 12.91
CA ASP A 123 -6.74 -5.98 13.85
C ASP A 123 -6.10 -5.79 15.21
N ALA A 124 -6.90 -5.77 16.27
CA ALA A 124 -6.37 -5.87 17.61
C ALA A 124 -5.96 -7.31 17.97
N ALA A 125 -6.55 -8.32 17.33
CA ALA A 125 -6.32 -9.73 17.65
C ALA A 125 -6.35 -10.61 16.38
N PRO A 126 -5.29 -10.57 15.53
CA PRO A 126 -5.16 -11.44 14.38
C PRO A 126 -5.33 -12.92 14.77
N ASP A 127 -6.17 -13.64 14.05
CA ASP A 127 -6.59 -15.02 14.39
C ASP A 127 -6.06 -16.08 13.42
N GLY A 128 -5.14 -15.71 12.53
CA GLY A 128 -4.58 -16.62 11.53
C GLY A 128 -5.41 -16.78 10.24
N SER A 129 -6.61 -16.20 10.17
CA SER A 129 -7.53 -16.40 9.04
C SER A 129 -7.17 -15.60 7.78
N ARG A 130 -6.42 -14.50 7.93
CA ARG A 130 -6.09 -13.60 6.80
C ARG A 130 -5.18 -14.28 5.79
N ARG A 131 -5.54 -14.17 4.51
CA ARG A 131 -4.77 -14.69 3.37
C ARG A 131 -4.67 -13.63 2.29
N PHE A 132 -3.55 -13.61 1.57
CA PHE A 132 -3.42 -12.70 0.42
C PHE A 132 -4.46 -12.99 -0.64
N ASP A 133 -4.87 -14.25 -0.84
CA ASP A 133 -5.71 -14.64 -1.97
C ASP A 133 -7.23 -14.47 -1.68
N ASP A 134 -7.61 -14.37 -0.40
CA ASP A 134 -8.99 -14.07 0.03
C ASP A 134 -9.13 -12.61 0.45
N ARG A 135 -9.71 -11.80 -0.45
CA ARG A 135 -9.97 -10.37 -0.22
C ARG A 135 -10.80 -10.10 1.03
N LYS A 136 -11.84 -10.89 1.29
CA LYS A 136 -12.73 -10.66 2.43
C LYS A 136 -12.01 -10.96 3.73
N ALA A 137 -11.30 -12.10 3.79
CA ALA A 137 -10.48 -12.45 4.95
C ALA A 137 -9.37 -11.42 5.19
N PHE A 138 -8.71 -10.95 4.12
CA PHE A 138 -7.65 -9.94 4.22
C PHE A 138 -8.12 -8.63 4.87
N MET A 139 -9.37 -8.22 4.61
CA MET A 139 -9.98 -6.99 5.13
C MET A 139 -10.78 -7.19 6.43
N ALA A 140 -10.61 -8.32 7.15
CA ALA A 140 -11.45 -8.64 8.32
C ALA A 140 -11.32 -7.66 9.50
N GLY A 141 -10.28 -6.81 9.52
CA GLY A 141 -10.07 -5.78 10.53
C GLY A 141 -10.90 -4.50 10.35
N GLU A 142 -10.70 -3.55 11.24
CA GLU A 142 -11.31 -2.23 11.15
C GLU A 142 -10.60 -1.36 10.11
N LEU A 143 -11.35 -0.70 9.22
CA LEU A 143 -10.79 0.31 8.33
C LEU A 143 -10.39 1.55 9.15
N VAL A 144 -9.09 1.85 9.22
CA VAL A 144 -8.54 2.95 10.03
C VAL A 144 -8.00 4.12 9.21
N ALA A 145 -7.71 3.93 7.92
CA ALA A 145 -7.37 5.03 7.03
C ALA A 145 -7.72 4.74 5.57
N THR A 146 -8.14 5.79 4.85
CA THR A 146 -8.33 5.76 3.39
C THR A 146 -7.58 6.91 2.75
N TYR A 147 -6.77 6.61 1.74
CA TYR A 147 -6.00 7.56 0.96
C TYR A 147 -6.43 7.56 -0.50
N ARG A 148 -6.36 8.74 -1.14
CA ARG A 148 -6.24 8.86 -2.59
C ARG A 148 -4.82 8.52 -3.00
N ALA A 149 -4.65 7.81 -4.11
CA ALA A 149 -3.35 7.42 -4.62
C ALA A 149 -3.15 7.95 -6.04
N GLU A 150 -1.96 8.48 -6.29
CA GLU A 150 -1.48 8.88 -7.61
C GLU A 150 -0.21 8.10 -7.91
N GLU A 151 -0.33 7.06 -8.74
CA GLU A 151 0.76 6.13 -9.02
C GLU A 151 1.37 6.39 -10.40
N TYR A 152 2.70 6.39 -10.42
CA TYR A 152 3.54 6.35 -11.61
C TYR A 152 4.41 5.12 -11.49
N PHE A 153 4.40 4.27 -12.52
CA PHE A 153 5.19 3.06 -12.52
C PHE A 153 6.00 2.94 -13.81
N GLN A 154 7.13 2.25 -13.69
CA GLN A 154 7.99 1.87 -14.79
C GLN A 154 8.19 0.36 -14.73
N MET A 155 7.98 -0.34 -15.85
CA MET A 155 8.25 -1.77 -15.97
C MET A 155 9.42 -1.99 -16.94
N ASP A 156 10.42 -2.74 -16.49
CA ASP A 156 11.42 -3.36 -17.34
C ASP A 156 10.97 -4.78 -17.64
N SER A 157 10.44 -4.98 -18.86
CA SER A 157 9.93 -6.27 -19.32
C SER A 157 11.03 -7.33 -19.47
N ARG A 158 12.30 -6.93 -19.66
CA ARG A 158 13.43 -7.86 -19.80
C ARG A 158 13.88 -8.41 -18.46
N ALA A 159 13.99 -7.53 -17.47
CA ALA A 159 14.34 -7.92 -16.12
C ALA A 159 13.15 -8.53 -15.36
N GLY A 160 11.93 -8.36 -15.88
CA GLY A 160 10.72 -8.80 -15.20
C GLY A 160 10.58 -8.07 -13.87
N VAL A 161 10.80 -6.76 -13.86
CA VAL A 161 10.66 -5.92 -12.66
C VAL A 161 9.88 -4.67 -12.96
N PHE A 162 9.25 -4.12 -11.94
CA PHE A 162 8.67 -2.80 -12.00
C PHE A 162 8.99 -2.00 -10.75
N ASP A 163 9.17 -0.70 -10.96
CA ASP A 163 9.32 0.28 -9.91
C ASP A 163 8.08 1.18 -9.93
N THR A 164 7.53 1.45 -8.75
CA THR A 164 6.40 2.35 -8.61
C THR A 164 6.69 3.43 -7.58
N ARG A 165 6.26 4.64 -7.93
CA ARG A 165 6.15 5.77 -7.03
C ARG A 165 4.68 6.13 -6.90
N VAL A 166 4.17 6.12 -5.67
CA VAL A 166 2.79 6.51 -5.38
C VAL A 166 2.76 7.69 -4.43
N ASN A 167 2.09 8.76 -4.80
CA ASN A 167 1.78 9.84 -3.86
C ASN A 167 0.39 9.57 -3.26
N TYR A 168 0.31 9.52 -1.94
CA TYR A 168 -0.91 9.32 -1.19
C TYR A 168 -1.32 10.59 -0.46
N THR A 169 -2.62 10.91 -0.54
CA THR A 169 -3.24 12.00 0.22
C THR A 169 -4.40 11.45 1.02
N LEU A 170 -4.39 11.66 2.33
CA LEU A 170 -5.41 11.15 3.23
C LEU A 170 -6.79 11.73 2.87
N ILE A 171 -7.80 10.87 2.86
CA ILE A 171 -9.21 11.24 2.70
C ILE A 171 -9.91 11.16 4.05
N GLU A 172 -9.66 10.08 4.79
CA GLU A 172 -10.34 9.79 6.05
C GLU A 172 -9.41 8.99 6.96
N SER A 173 -9.45 9.29 8.26
CA SER A 173 -8.75 8.56 9.32
C SER A 173 -9.71 8.29 10.47
N LYS A 174 -9.53 7.13 11.10
CA LYS A 174 -10.19 6.72 12.35
C LYS A 174 -9.10 6.35 13.36
N PRO A 175 -8.97 7.07 14.49
CA PRO A 175 -8.00 6.72 15.52
C PRO A 175 -8.23 5.31 16.08
N PHE A 176 -7.15 4.63 16.47
CA PHE A 176 -7.18 3.31 17.10
C PHE A 176 -6.11 3.16 18.17
N GLU A 177 -6.29 2.19 19.07
CA GLU A 177 -5.36 1.90 20.16
C GLU A 177 -4.53 0.65 19.84
N HIS A 178 -3.21 0.76 19.99
CA HIS A 178 -2.30 -0.39 19.90
C HIS A 178 -1.21 -0.28 20.97
N ALA A 179 -1.04 -1.34 21.77
CA ALA A 179 -0.05 -1.39 22.86
C ALA A 179 -0.10 -0.18 23.83
N GLY A 180 -1.28 0.41 24.05
CA GLY A 180 -1.46 1.59 24.91
C GLY A 180 -1.07 2.93 24.25
N VAL A 181 -0.84 2.93 22.94
CA VAL A 181 -0.60 4.11 22.12
C VAL A 181 -1.81 4.36 21.23
N THR A 182 -2.36 5.58 21.27
CA THR A 182 -3.34 6.06 20.32
C THR A 182 -2.65 6.42 19.01
N VAL A 183 -3.13 5.86 17.91
CA VAL A 183 -2.59 6.06 16.57
C VAL A 183 -3.66 6.75 15.72
N ASP A 184 -3.31 7.87 15.11
CA ASP A 184 -4.16 8.56 14.14
C ASP A 184 -3.34 8.88 12.88
N PHE A 185 -3.74 8.32 11.73
CA PHE A 185 -3.09 8.58 10.46
C PHE A 185 -3.26 10.03 9.97
N ALA A 186 -4.26 10.77 10.45
CA ALA A 186 -4.39 12.20 10.18
C ALA A 186 -3.25 13.02 10.80
N GLU A 187 -2.76 12.59 11.96
CA GLU A 187 -1.64 13.24 12.64
C GLU A 187 -0.30 12.70 12.15
N LEU A 188 -0.20 11.39 11.94
CA LEU A 188 1.06 10.70 11.66
C LEU A 188 1.46 10.71 10.20
N ALA A 189 0.49 10.63 9.29
CA ALA A 189 0.76 10.43 7.86
C ALA A 189 -0.35 11.01 6.97
N PRO A 190 -0.63 12.33 7.04
CA PRO A 190 -1.65 12.96 6.19
C PRO A 190 -1.29 12.91 4.69
N VAL A 191 0.01 12.88 4.38
CA VAL A 191 0.56 12.70 3.04
C VAL A 191 1.67 11.65 3.10
N MET A 192 1.70 10.75 2.13
CA MET A 192 2.74 9.72 2.03
C MET A 192 3.26 9.58 0.61
N VAL A 193 4.50 9.14 0.46
CA VAL A 193 5.09 8.71 -0.80
C VAL A 193 5.55 7.27 -0.66
N GLU A 194 4.98 6.37 -1.43
CA GLU A 194 5.47 5.01 -1.57
C GLU A 194 6.51 4.93 -2.67
N LEU A 195 7.58 4.19 -2.38
CA LEU A 195 8.56 3.71 -3.35
C LEU A 195 8.60 2.19 -3.19
N SER A 196 8.12 1.49 -4.20
CA SER A 196 8.04 0.03 -4.18
C SER A 196 8.66 -0.56 -5.43
N HIS A 197 9.26 -1.72 -5.24
CA HIS A 197 9.82 -2.57 -6.28
C HIS A 197 9.05 -3.88 -6.28
N GLY A 198 8.70 -4.35 -7.46
CA GLY A 198 8.10 -5.66 -7.63
C GLY A 198 8.75 -6.42 -8.77
N HIS A 199 8.61 -7.74 -8.74
CA HIS A 199 9.02 -8.61 -9.82
C HIS A 199 7.78 -9.05 -10.57
N ASN A 200 7.76 -8.99 -11.90
CA ASN A 200 6.82 -9.78 -12.69
C ASN A 200 6.87 -11.24 -12.19
N PRO A 201 5.73 -11.94 -12.19
CA PRO A 201 5.67 -13.31 -11.72
C PRO A 201 6.72 -14.16 -12.45
N GLU A 202 7.51 -14.92 -11.69
CA GLU A 202 8.02 -16.16 -12.26
C GLU A 202 6.82 -17.05 -12.60
N PRO A 203 6.86 -17.87 -13.66
CA PRO A 203 5.74 -18.74 -14.01
C PRO A 203 5.25 -19.52 -12.79
N ASP A 204 3.98 -19.33 -12.42
CA ASP A 204 3.35 -20.06 -11.32
C ASP A 204 3.45 -21.57 -11.62
N PRO A 205 4.05 -22.41 -10.75
CA PRO A 205 4.09 -23.85 -10.95
C PRO A 205 2.70 -24.51 -10.86
N SER A 206 1.68 -23.78 -10.40
CA SER A 206 0.30 -24.22 -10.29
C SER A 206 -0.64 -23.05 -10.57
N PRO A 207 -0.67 -22.54 -11.82
CA PRO A 207 -1.46 -21.38 -12.16
C PRO A 207 -2.93 -21.66 -11.87
N GLU A 208 -3.65 -20.66 -11.34
CA GLU A 208 -5.11 -20.71 -11.31
C GLU A 208 -5.63 -20.93 -12.73
N ASP A 209 -6.53 -21.89 -12.91
CA ASP A 209 -7.15 -22.12 -14.21
C ASP A 209 -7.88 -20.84 -14.64
N ILE A 210 -7.56 -20.36 -15.86
CA ILE A 210 -8.32 -19.26 -16.47
C ILE A 210 -9.77 -19.74 -16.57
N PRO A 211 -10.75 -19.00 -16.00
CA PRO A 211 -12.16 -19.38 -16.07
C PRO A 211 -12.56 -19.68 -17.51
N MET A 212 -13.12 -20.85 -17.78
CA MET A 212 -13.52 -21.28 -19.13
C MET A 212 -14.93 -20.79 -19.48
N GLU A 213 -15.23 -19.53 -19.17
CA GLU A 213 -16.50 -18.88 -19.43
C GLU A 213 -16.28 -17.46 -19.99
N GLU A 214 -17.26 -16.90 -20.70
CA GLU A 214 -17.17 -15.50 -21.11
C GLU A 214 -17.06 -14.58 -19.88
N PRO A 215 -16.20 -13.54 -19.89
CA PRO A 215 -15.50 -12.99 -21.05
C PRO A 215 -14.08 -13.55 -21.30
N PHE A 216 -13.67 -14.61 -20.60
CA PHE A 216 -12.31 -15.15 -20.64
C PHE A 216 -12.02 -16.01 -21.89
N LEU A 217 -13.06 -16.44 -22.62
CA LEU A 217 -12.97 -17.29 -23.81
C LEU A 217 -13.09 -16.56 -25.16
N ALA A 218 -13.51 -15.30 -25.18
CA ALA A 218 -13.50 -14.52 -26.41
C ALA A 218 -12.05 -14.29 -26.83
N GLY A 219 -11.64 -14.77 -28.00
CA GLY A 219 -10.28 -14.65 -28.56
C GLY A 219 -9.78 -13.22 -28.87
N GLY A 220 -10.25 -12.22 -28.12
CA GLY A 220 -9.69 -10.87 -27.99
C GLY A 220 -8.92 -10.71 -26.66
N PRO A 221 -8.48 -9.49 -26.27
CA PRO A 221 -7.73 -9.29 -25.02
C PRO A 221 -8.51 -9.82 -23.81
N GLY A 222 -7.98 -10.89 -23.21
CA GLY A 222 -8.64 -11.66 -22.16
C GLY A 222 -8.43 -11.09 -20.76
N VAL A 223 -9.26 -11.55 -19.83
CA VAL A 223 -9.05 -11.33 -18.39
C VAL A 223 -7.90 -12.24 -17.95
N PHE A 224 -6.85 -11.64 -17.39
CA PHE A 224 -5.74 -12.37 -16.78
C PHE A 224 -5.57 -11.89 -15.33
N ALA A 225 -5.26 -12.83 -14.43
CA ALA A 225 -4.86 -12.56 -13.06
C ALA A 225 -3.35 -12.77 -12.95
N ASP A 226 -2.60 -11.70 -12.75
CA ASP A 226 -1.16 -11.77 -12.49
C ASP A 226 -0.89 -11.51 -11.00
N HIS A 227 -0.23 -12.44 -10.31
CA HIS A 227 0.20 -12.30 -8.93
C HIS A 227 1.72 -12.09 -8.83
N PHE A 228 2.14 -10.94 -8.31
CA PHE A 228 3.57 -10.63 -8.15
C PHE A 228 3.94 -10.20 -6.73
N PRO A 229 5.12 -10.60 -6.22
CA PRO A 229 5.63 -10.09 -4.97
C PRO A 229 6.03 -8.61 -5.11
N VAL A 230 5.69 -7.82 -4.09
CA VAL A 230 6.05 -6.40 -3.99
C VAL A 230 6.72 -6.16 -2.64
N GLY A 231 7.86 -5.47 -2.65
CA GLY A 231 8.52 -4.97 -1.47
C GLY A 231 8.80 -3.47 -1.60
N GLY A 232 8.67 -2.72 -0.52
CA GLY A 232 8.86 -1.28 -0.60
C GLY A 232 8.81 -0.58 0.74
N ALA A 233 8.93 0.75 0.67
CA ALA A 233 8.77 1.62 1.81
C ALA A 233 7.81 2.76 1.47
N ILE A 234 6.97 3.11 2.44
CA ILE A 234 6.14 4.30 2.40
C ILE A 234 6.75 5.33 3.35
N ILE A 235 7.04 6.52 2.83
CA ILE A 235 7.62 7.63 3.57
C ILE A 235 6.52 8.68 3.75
N ALA A 236 6.09 8.91 4.98
CA ALA A 236 5.17 9.99 5.30
C ALA A 236 5.91 11.33 5.43
N SER A 237 5.27 12.38 4.95
CA SER A 237 5.68 13.76 5.19
C SER A 237 4.50 14.51 5.78
N SER A 238 4.68 15.07 6.98
CA SER A 238 3.74 16.03 7.58
C SER A 238 3.88 17.41 6.95
#